data_AF-A0A0M1IX41-F1
#
_entry.id   AF-A0A0M1IX41-F1
#
_cell.length_a   1.000
_cell.length_b   1.000
_cell.length_c   1.000
_cell.angle_alpha   90.00
_cell.angle_beta   90.00
_cell.angle_gamma   90.00
#
_symmetry.space_group_name_H-M   'P 1'
#
loop_
_entity.id
_entity.type
_entity.pdbx_description
1 polymer ?
#
loop_
_entity_poly.entity_id
_entity_poly.type
_entity_poly.pdbx_seq_one_letter_code
_entity_poly.pdbx_strand_id
1 'polypeptide(L)' 'MDQGVRTGKYYVGDEYLVVDEKGKSKITFEDFAVAMIDEIETPKHIKSRFTVAYK' A
#
# COMPACT_ATOMS: atom_id res chain seq x y z
N MET A 1 5.78 1.42 17.08
CA MET A 1 6.00 0.63 15.86
C MET A 1 5.07 -0.56 16.02
N ASP A 2 3.84 -0.43 15.53
CA ASP A 2 2.87 -1.52 15.63
C ASP A 2 3.24 -2.56 14.56
N GLN A 3 3.60 -3.77 15.01
CA GLN A 3 3.76 -4.94 14.13
C GLN A 3 2.36 -5.31 13.67
N GLY A 4 1.97 -4.78 12.52
CA GLY A 4 0.61 -4.86 12.03
C GLY A 4 0.48 -6.12 11.21
N VAL A 5 -0.26 -7.07 11.78
CA VAL A 5 -0.68 -8.34 11.18
C VAL A 5 -0.75 -8.23 9.65
N ARG A 6 -0.04 -9.11 8.94
CA ARG A 6 -0.08 -9.22 7.47
C ARG A 6 -1.51 -9.51 7.03
N THR A 7 -2.28 -8.48 6.72
CA THR A 7 -3.68 -8.63 6.34
C THR A 7 -3.81 -8.88 4.83
N GLY A 8 -2.85 -8.41 4.03
CA GLY A 8 -2.96 -8.38 2.57
C GLY A 8 -4.12 -7.50 2.10
N LYS A 9 -4.69 -6.67 2.98
CA LYS A 9 -5.83 -5.80 2.70
C LYS A 9 -5.35 -4.35 2.70
N TYR A 10 -4.80 -3.94 1.57
CA TYR A 10 -4.42 -2.55 1.33
C TYR A 10 -5.02 -2.09 0.01
N TYR A 11 -5.20 -0.78 -0.11
CA TYR A 11 -5.54 -0.15 -1.36
C TYR A 11 -4.27 0.34 -2.03
N VAL A 12 -4.12 0.00 -3.31
CA VAL A 12 -3.10 0.54 -4.19
C VAL A 12 -3.74 1.70 -4.96
N GLY A 13 -3.18 2.89 -4.82
CA GLY A 13 -3.47 4.04 -5.66
C GLY A 13 -2.31 4.31 -6.59
N ASP A 14 -2.58 4.95 -7.72
CA ASP A 14 -1.54 5.41 -8.65
C ASP A 14 -0.82 6.65 -8.08
N GLU A 15 -0.95 7.81 -8.74
CA GLU A 15 -0.25 9.03 -8.35
C GLU A 15 -0.83 9.74 -7.11
N TYR A 16 -2.05 9.39 -6.72
CA TYR A 16 -2.79 10.09 -5.67
C TYR A 16 -2.58 9.44 -4.30
N LEU A 17 -2.51 10.29 -3.26
CA LEU A 17 -2.43 9.84 -1.87
C LEU A 17 -3.71 9.09 -1.50
N VAL A 18 -3.58 7.81 -1.16
CA VAL A 18 -4.68 7.02 -0.61
C VAL A 18 -4.88 7.43 0.85
N VAL A 19 -6.08 7.92 1.15
CA VAL A 19 -6.50 8.31 2.51
C VAL A 19 -7.77 7.57 2.89
N ASP A 20 -7.83 7.19 4.15
CA ASP A 20 -9.01 6.68 4.84
C ASP A 20 -10.07 7.79 5.00
N GLU A 21 -11.30 7.43 5.38
CA GLU A 21 -12.39 8.37 5.70
C GLU A 21 -11.98 9.47 6.71
N LYS A 22 -10.99 9.19 7.57
CA LYS A 22 -10.44 10.16 8.54
C LYS A 22 -9.33 11.05 7.96
N GLY A 23 -9.07 11.01 6.65
CA GLY A 23 -8.01 11.75 5.99
C GLY A 23 -6.60 11.27 6.37
N LYS A 24 -6.47 10.05 6.90
CA LYS A 24 -5.18 9.48 7.30
C LYS A 24 -4.69 8.51 6.24
N SER A 25 -3.46 8.70 5.78
CA SER A 25 -2.74 7.70 4.99
C SER A 25 -1.83 6.92 5.93
N LYS A 26 -2.16 5.66 6.18
CA LYS A 26 -1.38 4.77 7.03
C LYS A 26 -1.32 3.38 6.40
N ILE A 27 -0.16 2.76 6.50
CA ILE A 27 0.08 1.34 6.19
C ILE A 27 1.08 0.80 7.21
N THR A 28 1.01 -0.49 7.51
CA THR A 28 2.02 -1.15 8.36
C THR A 28 3.21 -1.57 7.51
N PHE A 29 4.35 -1.80 8.14
CA PHE A 29 5.55 -2.18 7.41
C PHE A 29 5.39 -3.54 6.72
N GLU A 30 4.73 -4.49 7.38
CA GLU A 30 4.46 -5.81 6.83
C GLU A 30 3.61 -5.75 5.56
N ASP A 31 2.47 -5.04 5.57
CA ASP A 31 1.61 -4.93 4.39
C ASP A 31 2.25 -4.07 3.29
N PHE A 32 3.09 -3.09 3.63
CA PHE A 32 3.91 -2.39 2.64
C PHE A 32 4.89 -3.32 1.92
N ALA A 33 5.57 -4.21 2.65
CA ALA A 33 6.48 -5.18 2.06
C ALA A 33 5.75 -6.17 1.14
N VAL A 34 4.52 -6.57 1.49
CA VAL A 34 3.68 -7.40 0.61
C VAL A 34 3.33 -6.67 -0.67
N ALA A 35 2.90 -5.41 -0.57
CA ALA A 35 2.58 -4.61 -1.76
C ALA A 35 3.77 -4.46 -2.71
N MET A 36 4.99 -4.37 -2.18
CA MET A 36 6.20 -4.35 -3.01
C MET A 36 6.47 -5.69 -3.69
N ILE A 37 6.27 -6.81 -3.00
CA ILE A 37 6.44 -8.14 -3.60
C ILE A 37 5.40 -8.36 -4.69
N ASP A 38 4.14 -8.02 -4.44
CA ASP A 38 3.05 -8.12 -5.42
C ASP A 38 3.36 -7.32 -6.71
N GLU A 39 3.93 -6.12 -6.58
CA GLU A 39 4.33 -5.29 -7.73
C GLU A 39 5.51 -5.90 -8.52
N ILE A 40 6.40 -6.65 -7.85
CA ILE A 40 7.48 -7.38 -8.52
C ILE A 40 6.93 -8.61 -9.27
N GLU A 41 6.00 -9.34 -8.65
CA GLU A 41 5.40 -10.54 -9.24
C GLU A 41 4.42 -10.20 -10.37
N THR A 42 3.63 -9.14 -10.20
CA THR A 42 2.66 -8.63 -11.17
C THR A 42 2.86 -7.13 -11.38
N PRO A 43 3.81 -6.72 -12.24
CA PRO A 43 4.11 -5.32 -12.45
C PRO A 43 2.92 -4.59 -13.09
N LYS A 44 2.32 -3.67 -12.33
CA LYS A 44 1.17 -2.84 -12.75
C LYS A 44 1.56 -1.37 -12.94
N HIS A 45 2.63 -0.92 -12.27
CA HIS A 45 3.08 0.46 -12.20
C HIS A 45 4.52 0.60 -12.72
N ILE A 46 4.78 0.13 -13.95
CA ILE A 46 6.11 0.21 -14.58
C ILE A 46 6.46 1.67 -14.88
N LYS A 47 7.58 2.16 -14.31
CA LYS A 47 8.06 3.55 -14.43
C LYS A 47 7.05 4.59 -13.92
N SER A 48 6.14 4.18 -13.05
CA SER A 48 5.15 5.06 -12.42
C SER A 48 5.34 5.07 -10.91
N ARG A 49 4.89 6.14 -10.26
CA ARG A 49 4.77 6.16 -8.79
C ARG A 49 3.41 5.58 -8.42
N PHE A 50 3.39 4.75 -7.39
CA PHE A 50 2.17 4.24 -6.78
C PHE A 50 2.21 4.48 -5.27
N THR A 51 1.04 4.47 -4.64
CA THR A 51 0.84 4.69 -3.21
C THR A 51 0.05 3.52 -2.62
N VAL A 52 0.37 3.13 -1.39
CA VAL A 52 -0.37 2.09 -0.69
C VAL A 52 -0.79 2.55 0.70
N ALA A 53 -2.07 2.38 1.04
CA ALA A 53 -2.61 2.71 2.35
C ALA A 53 -3.84 1.88 2.69
N TYR A 54 -4.20 1.87 3.97
CA TYR A 54 -5.52 1.45 4.41
C TYR A 54 -6.58 2.50 4.05
N LYS A 55 -7.83 2.05 3.92
CA LYS A 55 -9.01 2.87 3.70
C LYS A 55 -9.90 2.86 4.93
#